data_AF-A0A965D7D6-F1
#
_entry.id   AF-A0A965D7D6-F1
#
_cell.length_a   1.000
_cell.length_b   1.000
_cell.length_c   1.000
_cell.angle_alpha   90.00
_cell.angle_beta   90.00
_cell.angle_gamma   90.00
#
_symmetry.space_group_name_H-M   'P 1'
#
loop_
_entity.id
_entity.type
_entity.pdbx_description
1 polymer ?
#
loop_
_entity_poly.entity_id
_entity_poly.type
_entity_poly.pdbx_seq_one_letter_code
_entity_poly.pdbx_strand_id
1 'polypeptide(L)'
;MLRRLIDRLAGRLVKAPDPADAPALVRDADRMARGGALHAALAGYRRALAADARCLNALIGMGNVMVDLWMLEAAVAAYAQALALAPNSAALRSALLFHRHYLEPVDAQAL
;
A
#
# COMPACT_ATOMS: atom_id res chain seq x y z
N MET A 1 36.56 15.24 -6.55
CA MET A 1 35.96 14.12 -7.31
C MET A 1 34.65 13.59 -6.70
N LEU A 2 34.54 13.46 -5.37
CA LEU A 2 33.38 12.87 -4.68
C LEU A 2 32.05 13.62 -4.89
N ARG A 3 32.04 14.95 -4.91
CA ARG A 3 30.82 15.78 -5.12
C ARG A 3 30.14 15.50 -6.47
N ARG A 4 30.91 15.44 -7.56
CA ARG A 4 30.40 15.11 -8.91
C ARG A 4 29.86 13.69 -9.03
N LEU A 5 30.33 12.77 -8.17
CA LEU A 5 29.83 11.39 -8.10
C LEU A 5 28.49 11.34 -7.36
N ILE A 6 28.37 12.06 -6.23
CA ILE A 6 27.11 12.25 -5.51
C ILE A 6 26.08 12.94 -6.41
N ASP A 7 26.46 13.98 -7.15
CA ASP A 7 25.56 14.69 -8.07
C ASP A 7 25.12 13.81 -9.27
N ARG A 8 26.00 12.93 -9.78
CA ARG A 8 25.62 11.93 -10.81
C ARG A 8 24.74 10.81 -10.28
N LEU A 9 24.94 10.40 -9.03
CA LEU A 9 24.10 9.42 -8.34
C LEU A 9 22.75 10.06 -7.97
N ALA A 10 22.73 11.35 -7.62
CA ALA A 10 21.53 12.15 -7.39
C ALA A 10 20.77 12.45 -8.69
N GLY A 11 21.47 12.62 -9.82
CA GLY A 11 20.84 12.71 -11.15
C GLY A 11 20.16 11.42 -11.62
N ARG A 12 20.41 10.29 -10.94
CA ARG A 12 19.73 8.99 -11.14
C ARG A 12 18.73 8.67 -10.03
N LEU A 13 18.59 9.52 -9.00
CA LEU A 13 17.42 9.44 -8.14
C LEU A 13 16.23 9.84 -9.02
N VAL A 14 15.40 8.87 -9.35
CA VAL A 14 14.06 9.12 -9.89
C VAL A 14 13.45 10.16 -8.96
N LYS A 15 13.30 11.40 -9.45
CA LYS A 15 12.74 12.50 -8.67
C LYS A 15 11.45 11.96 -8.05
N ALA A 16 11.30 12.13 -6.74
CA ALA A 16 10.08 11.73 -6.06
C ALA A 16 8.88 12.35 -6.82
N PRO A 17 7.82 11.58 -7.08
CA PRO A 17 6.66 12.09 -7.79
C PRO A 17 6.08 13.30 -7.04
N ASP A 18 5.49 14.23 -7.78
CA ASP A 18 4.86 15.39 -7.16
C ASP A 18 3.66 14.91 -6.33
N PRO A 19 3.38 15.47 -5.14
CA PRO A 19 2.17 15.15 -4.39
C PRO A 19 0.89 15.23 -5.23
N ALA A 20 0.82 16.14 -6.21
CA ALA A 20 -0.30 16.26 -7.14
C ALA A 20 -0.50 15.02 -8.05
N ASP A 21 0.54 14.19 -8.21
CA ASP A 21 0.50 12.98 -9.04
C ASP A 21 -0.19 11.81 -8.34
N ALA A 22 -0.31 11.83 -6.99
CA ALA A 22 -0.81 10.68 -6.23
C ALA A 22 -2.18 10.16 -6.72
N PRO A 23 -3.19 11.00 -7.00
CA PRO A 23 -4.47 10.51 -7.53
C PRO A 23 -4.36 9.83 -8.90
N ALA A 24 -3.47 10.30 -9.78
CA ALA A 24 -3.27 9.67 -11.09
C ALA A 24 -2.57 8.32 -10.94
N LEU A 25 -1.54 8.25 -10.10
CA LEU A 25 -0.82 7.00 -9.79
C LEU A 25 -1.73 5.94 -9.18
N VAL A 26 -2.68 6.34 -8.32
CA VAL A 26 -3.72 5.44 -7.78
C VAL A 26 -4.62 4.90 -8.90
N ARG A 27 -5.14 5.76 -9.78
CA ARG A 27 -6.02 5.32 -10.87
C ARG A 27 -5.35 4.32 -11.80
N ASP A 28 -4.07 4.50 -12.07
CA ASP A 28 -3.28 3.57 -12.88
C ASP A 28 -3.04 2.25 -12.15
N ALA A 29 -2.69 2.30 -10.86
CA ALA A 29 -2.54 1.12 -10.02
C ALA A 29 -3.85 0.32 -9.92
N ASP A 30 -5.00 0.99 -9.76
CA ASP A 30 -6.33 0.38 -9.74
C ASP A 30 -6.62 -0.36 -11.06
N ARG A 31 -6.23 0.22 -12.19
CA ARG A 31 -6.38 -0.40 -13.52
C ARG A 31 -5.54 -1.67 -13.62
N MET A 32 -4.30 -1.62 -13.15
CA MET A 32 -3.42 -2.80 -13.11
C MET A 32 -3.98 -3.89 -12.20
N ALA A 33 -4.50 -3.52 -11.03
CA ALA A 33 -5.11 -4.45 -10.08
C ALA A 33 -6.31 -5.16 -10.71
N ARG A 34 -7.25 -4.40 -11.31
CA ARG A 34 -8.40 -4.96 -12.04
C ARG A 34 -7.99 -5.86 -13.22
N GLY A 35 -6.83 -5.61 -13.82
CA GLY A 35 -6.26 -6.43 -14.89
C GLY A 35 -5.47 -7.65 -14.41
N GLY A 36 -5.41 -7.92 -13.10
CA GLY A 36 -4.64 -9.03 -12.53
C GLY A 36 -3.13 -8.81 -12.45
N ALA A 37 -2.64 -7.63 -12.85
CA ALA A 37 -1.22 -7.26 -12.76
C ALA A 37 -0.87 -6.79 -11.33
N LEU A 38 -1.10 -7.66 -10.35
CA LEU A 38 -1.07 -7.35 -8.91
C LEU A 38 0.27 -6.75 -8.44
N HIS A 39 1.41 -7.31 -8.88
CA HIS A 39 2.73 -6.79 -8.53
C HIS A 39 2.99 -5.39 -9.10
N ALA A 40 2.50 -5.12 -10.31
CA ALA A 40 2.60 -3.80 -10.93
C ALA A 40 1.69 -2.78 -10.21
N ALA A 41 0.50 -3.21 -9.80
CA ALA A 41 -0.38 -2.40 -8.97
C ALA A 41 0.27 -2.01 -7.63
N LEU A 42 0.93 -2.96 -6.93
CA LEU A 42 1.70 -2.64 -5.72
C LEU A 42 2.80 -1.60 -5.96
N ALA A 43 3.52 -1.70 -7.09
CA ALA A 43 4.51 -0.69 -7.45
C ALA A 43 3.86 0.68 -7.70
N GLY A 44 2.69 0.71 -8.35
CA GLY A 44 1.88 1.92 -8.55
C GLY A 44 1.45 2.58 -7.23
N TYR A 45 0.88 1.81 -6.30
CA TYR A 45 0.49 2.34 -5.00
C TYR A 45 1.69 2.83 -4.17
N ARG A 46 2.83 2.13 -4.21
CA ARG A 46 4.06 2.61 -3.56
C ARG A 46 4.54 3.95 -4.13
N ARG A 47 4.42 4.14 -5.45
CA ARG A 47 4.72 5.45 -6.06
C ARG A 47 3.73 6.52 -5.62
N ALA A 48 2.44 6.20 -5.52
CA ALA A 48 1.45 7.12 -4.98
C ALA A 48 1.77 7.52 -3.53
N LEU A 49 2.18 6.56 -2.70
CA LEU A 49 2.60 6.81 -1.30
C LEU A 49 3.93 7.56 -1.19
N ALA A 50 4.81 7.45 -2.18
CA ALA A 50 6.02 8.26 -2.25
C ALA A 50 5.72 9.73 -2.60
N ALA A 51 4.62 9.99 -3.32
CA ALA A 51 4.12 11.34 -3.62
C ALA A 51 3.32 11.91 -2.43
N ASP A 52 2.42 11.11 -1.86
CA ASP A 52 1.63 11.44 -0.69
C ASP A 52 1.54 10.24 0.26
N ALA A 53 2.33 10.28 1.34
CA ALA A 53 2.38 9.23 2.35
C ALA A 53 1.04 9.03 3.09
N ARG A 54 0.11 10.00 3.00
CA ARG A 54 -1.23 9.95 3.61
C ARG A 54 -2.33 9.68 2.59
N CYS A 55 -1.98 9.23 1.38
CA CYS A 55 -2.94 8.88 0.35
C CYS A 55 -3.77 7.67 0.78
N LEU A 56 -4.94 7.92 1.37
CA LEU A 56 -5.83 6.90 1.92
C LEU A 56 -6.21 5.83 0.88
N ASN A 57 -6.50 6.26 -0.36
CA ASN A 57 -6.87 5.35 -1.45
C ASN A 57 -5.71 4.42 -1.83
N ALA A 58 -4.46 4.90 -1.79
CA ALA A 58 -3.30 4.07 -2.09
C ALA A 58 -3.07 3.01 -1.00
N LEU A 59 -3.24 3.36 0.28
CA LEU A 59 -3.16 2.39 1.39
C LEU A 59 -4.24 1.31 1.30
N ILE A 60 -5.49 1.71 1.01
CA ILE A 60 -6.61 0.78 0.83
C ILE A 60 -6.36 -0.14 -0.37
N GLY A 61 -6.02 0.43 -1.53
CA GLY A 61 -5.75 -0.33 -2.75
C GLY A 61 -4.59 -1.31 -2.60
N MET A 62 -3.52 -0.88 -1.91
CA MET A 62 -2.38 -1.73 -1.60
C MET A 62 -2.76 -2.89 -0.65
N GLY A 63 -3.57 -2.62 0.37
CA GLY A 63 -4.13 -3.64 1.25
C GLY A 63 -4.95 -4.69 0.49
N ASN A 64 -5.85 -4.26 -0.40
CA ASN A 64 -6.68 -5.17 -1.21
C ASN A 64 -5.81 -6.05 -2.11
N VAL A 65 -4.83 -5.49 -2.80
CA VAL A 65 -3.93 -6.28 -3.66
C VAL A 65 -3.07 -7.25 -2.85
N MET A 66 -2.68 -6.90 -1.62
CA MET A 66 -1.96 -7.81 -0.73
C MET A 66 -2.85 -8.97 -0.27
N VAL A 67 -4.15 -8.75 -0.06
CA VAL A 67 -5.12 -9.82 0.19
C VAL A 67 -5.21 -10.77 -1.00
N ASP A 68 -5.32 -10.24 -2.22
CA ASP A 68 -5.37 -11.05 -3.45
C ASP A 68 -4.11 -11.91 -3.63
N LEU A 69 -2.96 -11.44 -3.11
CA LEU A 69 -1.68 -12.14 -3.10
C LEU A 69 -1.45 -13.03 -1.86
N TRP A 70 -2.44 -13.17 -0.97
CA TRP A 70 -2.32 -13.89 0.31
C TRP A 70 -1.22 -13.37 1.25
N MET A 71 -0.80 -12.11 1.09
CA MET A 71 0.15 -11.43 1.96
C MET A 71 -0.58 -10.74 3.12
N LEU A 72 -1.26 -11.53 3.95
CA LEU A 72 -2.24 -11.03 4.91
C LEU A 72 -1.62 -10.13 5.99
N GLU A 73 -0.42 -10.42 6.48
CA GLU A 73 0.28 -9.58 7.47
C GLU A 73 0.56 -8.18 6.90
N ALA A 74 0.99 -8.11 5.64
CA ALA A 74 1.26 -6.86 4.95
C ALA A 74 -0.04 -6.09 4.67
N ALA A 75 -1.12 -6.80 4.30
CA ALA A 75 -2.44 -6.20 4.11
C ALA A 75 -2.95 -5.56 5.41
N VAL A 76 -2.85 -6.28 6.53
CA VAL A 76 -3.22 -5.77 7.86
C VAL A 76 -2.42 -4.51 8.21
N ALA A 77 -1.12 -4.48 7.94
CA ALA A 77 -0.31 -3.28 8.17
C ALA A 77 -0.77 -2.08 7.32
N ALA A 78 -1.14 -2.30 6.06
CA ALA A 78 -1.65 -1.25 5.18
C ALA A 78 -3.02 -0.72 5.64
N TYR A 79 -3.94 -1.61 6.01
CA TYR A 79 -5.26 -1.21 6.53
C TYR A 79 -5.17 -0.52 7.89
N ALA A 80 -4.22 -0.90 8.75
CA ALA A 80 -3.98 -0.23 10.03
C ALA A 80 -3.53 1.22 9.83
N GLN A 81 -2.62 1.45 8.88
CA GLN A 81 -2.20 2.81 8.49
C GLN A 81 -3.38 3.61 7.92
N ALA A 82 -4.19 3.00 7.03
CA ALA A 82 -5.39 3.64 6.50
C ALA A 82 -6.39 4.00 7.61
N LEU A 83 -6.57 3.12 8.60
CA LEU A 83 -7.48 3.35 9.72
C LEU A 83 -6.99 4.48 10.62
N ALA A 84 -5.68 4.61 10.83
CA ALA A 84 -5.10 5.73 11.57
C ALA A 84 -5.43 7.10 10.92
N LEU A 85 -5.57 7.13 9.58
CA LEU A 85 -5.99 8.33 8.83
C LEU A 85 -7.51 8.52 8.81
N ALA A 86 -8.29 7.44 8.89
CA ALA A 86 -9.75 7.43 8.83
C ALA A 86 -10.36 6.56 9.94
N PRO A 87 -10.27 6.97 11.23
CA PRO A 87 -10.58 6.11 12.38
C PRO A 87 -12.04 5.67 12.46
N ASN A 88 -12.93 6.42 11.82
CA ASN A 88 -14.37 6.14 11.80
C ASN A 88 -14.80 5.20 10.67
N SER A 89 -13.86 4.72 9.84
CA SER A 89 -14.17 3.82 8.73
C SER A 89 -14.52 2.42 9.22
N ALA A 90 -15.82 2.09 9.17
CA ALA A 90 -16.30 0.74 9.49
C ALA A 90 -15.71 -0.31 8.54
N ALA A 91 -15.56 0.01 7.25
CA ALA A 91 -15.01 -0.90 6.25
C ALA A 91 -13.55 -1.30 6.57
N LEU A 92 -12.70 -0.35 6.98
CA LEU A 92 -11.32 -0.63 7.36
C LEU A 92 -11.22 -1.49 8.62
N ARG A 93 -12.09 -1.25 9.61
CA ARG A 93 -12.16 -2.10 10.81
C ARG A 93 -12.59 -3.52 10.46
N SER A 94 -13.59 -3.68 9.59
CA SER A 94 -14.04 -4.99 9.13
C SER A 94 -12.94 -5.73 8.36
N ALA A 95 -12.22 -5.05 7.46
CA ALA A 95 -11.10 -5.64 6.72
C ALA A 95 -9.98 -6.12 7.67
N LEU A 96 -9.59 -5.28 8.65
CA LEU A 96 -8.62 -5.65 9.66
C LEU A 96 -9.05 -6.87 10.48
N LEU A 97 -10.29 -6.87 10.98
CA LEU A 97 -10.82 -7.98 11.77
C LEU A 97 -10.82 -9.27 10.97
N PHE A 98 -11.31 -9.21 9.74
CA PHE A 98 -11.41 -10.37 8.86
C PHE A 98 -10.03 -10.96 8.57
N HIS A 99 -9.07 -10.17 8.10
CA HIS A 99 -7.75 -10.70 7.73
C HIS A 99 -6.88 -11.06 8.93
N ARG A 100 -7.06 -10.41 10.08
CA ARG A 100 -6.38 -10.81 11.33
C ARG A 100 -6.88 -12.15 11.85
N HIS A 101 -8.16 -12.47 11.68
CA HIS A 101 -8.70 -13.78 12.06
C HIS A 101 -8.06 -14.94 11.27
N TYR A 102 -7.66 -14.72 10.01
CA TYR A 102 -6.91 -15.73 9.24
C TYR A 102 -5.44 -15.88 9.68
N LEU A 103 -4.90 -14.91 10.44
CA LEU A 103 -3.52 -14.91 10.92
C LEU A 103 -3.38 -15.47 12.35
N GLU A 104 -4.40 -15.30 13.18
CA GLU A 104 -4.45 -15.96 14.49
C GLU A 104 -4.91 -17.40 14.25
N PRO A 105 -4.09 -18.43 14.53
CA PRO A 105 -4.62 -19.79 14.55
C PRO A 105 -5.78 -19.80 15.54
N VAL A 106 -6.95 -20.28 15.12
CA VAL A 106 -8.03 -20.57 16.06
C VAL A 106 -7.44 -21.51 17.08
N ASP A 107 -7.23 -21.03 18.31
CA ASP A 107 -6.62 -21.83 19.38
C ASP A 107 -7.44 -23.11 19.54
N ALA A 108 -6.92 -24.20 18.98
CA ALA A 108 -7.50 -25.54 19.07
C ALA A 108 -7.33 -26.14 20.49
N GLN A 109 -6.96 -25.31 21.49
CA GLN A 109 -6.78 -25.68 22.89
C GLN A 109 -7.83 -25.06 23.82
N ALA A 110 -8.92 -24.50 23.29
CA ALA A 110 -10.06 -24.02 24.08
C ALA A 110 -11.28 -24.99 24.10
N LEU A 111 -11.04 -26.29 23.91
CA LEU A 111 -12.00 -27.38 24.16
C LEU A 111 -11.32 -28.47 25.00
#